data_AF-F3GMY1-F1
#
_entry.id   AF-F3GMY1-F1
#
_cell.length_a   1.000
_cell.length_b   1.000
_cell.length_c   1.000
_cell.angle_alpha   90.00
_cell.angle_beta   90.00
_cell.angle_gamma   90.00
#
_symmetry.space_group_name_H-M   'P 1'
#
loop_
_entity.id
_entity.type
_entity.pdbx_description
1 polymer ?
#
loop_
_entity_poly.entity_id
_entity_poly.type
_entity_poly.pdbx_seq_one_letter_code
_entity_poly.pdbx_strand_id
1 'polypeptide(L)'
;SQYLCGMAAGAASKTGKLGFVAANPFGQVNWTINAYELGARQINPKATVNVVYTGAWNDPVKERAATMALIDNGADVVGQHVDSPTPQIVAQERGIHGTG
;
A
#
# COMPACT_ATOMS: atom_id res chain seq x y z
N SER A 1 -13.42 -3.49 -0.88
CA SER A 1 -12.72 -2.32 -1.46
C SER A 1 -11.30 -2.68 -1.92
N GLN A 2 -10.50 -3.33 -1.08
CA GLN A 2 -9.07 -3.53 -1.32
C GLN A 2 -8.71 -4.25 -2.62
N TYR A 3 -9.52 -5.21 -3.08
CA TYR A 3 -9.33 -5.84 -4.39
C TYR A 3 -9.42 -4.84 -5.56
N LEU A 4 -10.43 -3.96 -5.56
CA LEU A 4 -10.58 -2.93 -6.59
C LEU A 4 -9.47 -1.87 -6.48
N CYS A 5 -9.04 -1.53 -5.25
CA CYS A 5 -7.90 -0.64 -5.02
C CYS A 5 -6.62 -1.26 -5.59
N GLY A 6 -6.42 -2.57 -5.39
CA GLY A 6 -5.34 -3.34 -5.97
C GLY A 6 -5.37 -3.30 -7.50
N MET A 7 -6.54 -3.51 -8.12
CA MET A 7 -6.69 -3.41 -9.58
C MET A 7 -6.31 -2.01 -10.09
N ALA A 8 -6.78 -0.95 -9.43
CA ALA A 8 -6.42 0.42 -9.77
C ALA A 8 -4.92 0.68 -9.60
N ALA A 9 -4.31 0.17 -8.52
CA ALA A 9 -2.89 0.27 -8.28
C ALA A 9 -2.05 -0.47 -9.32
N GLY A 10 -2.48 -1.68 -9.72
CA GLY A 10 -1.86 -2.46 -10.78
C GLY A 10 -1.93 -1.78 -12.14
N ALA A 11 -3.02 -1.03 -12.42
CA ALA A 11 -3.16 -0.21 -13.62
C ALA A 11 -2.31 1.05 -13.60
N ALA A 12 -2.18 1.71 -12.43
CA ALA A 12 -1.47 2.96 -12.27
C ALA A 12 0.06 2.79 -12.18
N SER A 13 0.52 1.66 -11.66
CA SER A 13 1.95 1.36 -11.45
C SER A 13 2.68 1.17 -12.77
N LYS A 14 3.83 1.82 -12.91
CA LYS A 14 4.75 1.68 -14.04
C LYS A 14 5.83 0.64 -13.75
N THR A 15 6.23 0.50 -12.48
CA THR A 15 7.26 -0.43 -12.03
C THR A 15 6.72 -1.82 -11.74
N GLY A 16 5.42 -1.95 -11.48
CA GLY A 16 4.79 -3.15 -10.93
C GLY A 16 5.13 -3.41 -9.45
N LYS A 17 5.79 -2.47 -8.76
CA LYS A 17 6.12 -2.57 -7.34
C LYS A 17 5.14 -1.70 -6.55
N LEU A 18 4.31 -2.34 -5.75
CA LEU A 18 3.32 -1.68 -4.91
C LEU A 18 3.75 -1.76 -3.45
N GLY A 19 3.43 -0.72 -2.68
CA GLY A 19 3.58 -0.72 -1.24
C GLY A 19 2.23 -0.84 -0.54
N PHE A 20 2.21 -1.43 0.66
CA PHE A 20 1.03 -1.48 1.50
C PHE A 20 1.38 -1.22 2.97
N VAL A 21 0.82 -0.15 3.54
CA VAL A 21 1.00 0.18 4.97
C VAL A 21 -0.11 -0.45 5.78
N ALA A 22 0.24 -1.32 6.73
CA ALA A 22 -0.71 -2.10 7.49
C ALA A 22 -0.60 -1.83 8.99
N ALA A 23 -1.70 -1.90 9.73
CA ALA A 23 -1.68 -1.72 11.18
C ALA A 23 -1.06 -2.93 11.92
N ASN A 24 -1.83 -4.00 12.14
CA ASN A 24 -1.43 -5.16 12.97
C ASN A 24 -1.52 -6.48 12.18
N PRO A 25 -0.65 -7.48 12.42
CA PRO A 25 -0.58 -8.70 11.62
C PRO A 25 -1.60 -9.77 12.07
N PHE A 26 -2.90 -9.50 11.89
CA PHE A 26 -3.97 -10.45 12.19
C PHE A 26 -4.89 -10.67 10.99
N GLY A 27 -5.80 -11.64 11.08
CA GLY A 27 -6.58 -12.14 9.92
C GLY A 27 -7.26 -11.07 9.07
N GLN A 28 -7.87 -10.06 9.70
CA GLN A 28 -8.56 -8.94 9.01
C GLN A 28 -7.59 -7.92 8.39
N VAL A 29 -6.29 -7.99 8.62
CA VAL A 29 -5.33 -7.13 7.91
C VAL A 29 -4.67 -7.94 6.80
N ASN A 30 -4.39 -9.21 7.07
CA ASN A 30 -3.82 -10.12 6.07
C ASN A 30 -4.79 -10.36 4.91
N TRP A 31 -6.09 -10.52 5.15
CA TRP A 31 -7.08 -10.69 4.08
C TRP A 31 -7.16 -9.46 3.14
N THR A 32 -6.89 -8.24 3.63
CA THR A 32 -6.98 -7.00 2.86
C THR A 32 -5.74 -6.83 2.00
N ILE A 33 -4.58 -7.17 2.55
CA ILE A 33 -3.31 -7.23 1.82
C ILE A 33 -3.43 -8.24 0.68
N ASN A 34 -3.92 -9.45 0.98
CA ASN A 34 -4.09 -10.49 -0.03
C ASN A 34 -5.10 -10.07 -1.11
N ALA A 35 -6.21 -9.45 -0.72
CA ALA A 35 -7.18 -8.94 -1.69
C ALA A 35 -6.57 -7.86 -2.60
N TYR A 36 -5.78 -6.93 -2.03
CA TYR A 36 -5.08 -5.90 -2.78
C TYR A 36 -4.05 -6.50 -3.75
N GLU A 37 -3.25 -7.48 -3.31
CA GLU A 37 -2.31 -8.18 -4.17
C GLU A 37 -3.01 -8.93 -5.31
N LEU A 38 -4.09 -9.68 -5.02
CA LEU A 38 -4.85 -10.40 -6.03
C LEU A 38 -5.47 -9.45 -7.06
N GLY A 39 -5.99 -8.31 -6.62
CA GLY A 39 -6.53 -7.28 -7.50
C GLY A 39 -5.45 -6.68 -8.40
N ALA A 40 -4.29 -6.36 -7.84
CA ALA A 40 -3.15 -5.86 -8.61
C ALA A 40 -2.69 -6.87 -9.66
N ARG A 41 -2.60 -8.15 -9.30
CA ARG A 41 -2.17 -9.23 -10.19
C ARG A 41 -3.19 -9.57 -11.28
N GLN A 42 -4.47 -9.24 -11.05
CA GLN A 42 -5.49 -9.35 -12.09
C GLN A 42 -5.24 -8.40 -13.26
N ILE A 43 -4.70 -7.20 -12.98
CA ILE A 43 -4.41 -6.19 -14.01
C ILE A 43 -2.97 -6.30 -14.52
N ASN A 44 -2.02 -6.51 -13.62
CA ASN A 44 -0.61 -6.68 -13.91
C ASN A 44 -0.11 -7.97 -13.24
N PRO A 45 -0.06 -9.13 -13.95
CA PRO A 45 0.30 -10.42 -13.37
C PRO A 45 1.68 -10.49 -12.71
N LYS A 46 2.58 -9.55 -13.03
CA LYS A 46 3.93 -9.43 -12.45
C LYS A 46 3.99 -8.46 -11.27
N ALA A 47 2.87 -7.85 -10.88
CA ALA A 47 2.83 -6.93 -9.76
C ALA A 47 3.25 -7.62 -8.46
N THR A 48 4.02 -6.91 -7.65
CA THR A 48 4.46 -7.34 -6.32
C THR A 48 3.98 -6.33 -5.28
N VAL A 49 3.60 -6.82 -4.10
CA VAL A 49 3.15 -5.97 -2.98
C VAL A 49 4.11 -6.18 -1.82
N ASN A 50 4.82 -5.11 -1.44
CA ASN A 50 5.63 -5.08 -0.23
C ASN A 50 4.83 -4.46 0.90
N VAL A 51 4.86 -5.10 2.08
CA VAL A 51 4.05 -4.71 3.23
C VAL A 51 4.94 -4.25 4.38
N VAL A 52 4.56 -3.16 5.03
CA VAL A 52 5.14 -2.76 6.32
C VAL A 52 4.03 -2.63 7.36
N TYR A 53 4.19 -3.33 8.48
CA TYR A 53 3.29 -3.24 9.64
C TYR A 53 3.77 -2.14 10.59
N THR A 54 2.89 -1.20 10.94
CA THR A 54 3.18 -0.10 11.88
C THR A 54 2.97 -0.52 13.35
N GLY A 55 2.18 -1.56 13.59
CA GLY A 55 1.76 -2.02 14.91
C GLY A 55 0.72 -1.11 15.59
N ALA A 56 0.13 -0.18 14.85
CA ALA A 56 -0.88 0.75 15.35
C ALA A 56 -1.86 1.14 14.24
N TRP A 57 -3.13 1.36 14.61
CA TRP A 57 -4.14 1.81 13.65
C TRP A 57 -3.99 3.28 13.28
N ASN A 58 -3.48 4.11 14.19
CA ASN A 58 -3.30 5.54 13.95
C ASN A 58 -2.02 6.01 14.65
N ASP A 59 -0.92 5.99 13.90
CA ASP A 59 0.37 6.51 14.32
C ASP A 59 1.04 7.17 13.10
N PRO A 60 0.75 8.45 12.84
CA PRO A 60 1.26 9.18 11.68
C PRO A 60 2.80 9.16 11.56
N VAL A 61 3.52 9.08 12.69
CA VAL A 61 4.99 9.04 12.67
C VAL A 61 5.46 7.71 12.07
N LYS A 62 4.91 6.59 12.54
CA LYS A 62 5.25 5.27 12.01
C LYS A 62 4.73 5.05 10.61
N GLU A 63 3.54 5.53 10.30
CA GLU A 63 2.96 5.42 8.95
C GLU A 63 3.78 6.19 7.92
N ARG A 64 4.25 7.40 8.26
CA ARG A 64 5.17 8.16 7.40
C ARG A 64 6.47 7.38 7.16
N ALA A 65 7.09 6.86 8.22
CA ALA A 65 8.32 6.09 8.09
C ALA A 65 8.12 4.82 7.25
N ALA A 66 7.03 4.08 7.48
CA ALA A 66 6.66 2.90 6.71
C ALA A 66 6.45 3.22 5.22
N THR A 67 5.71 4.30 4.92
CA THR A 67 5.46 4.73 3.54
C THR A 67 6.75 5.13 2.85
N MET A 68 7.62 5.91 3.50
CA MET A 68 8.92 6.29 2.94
C MET A 68 9.78 5.06 2.64
N ALA A 69 9.83 4.08 3.56
CA ALA A 69 10.58 2.85 3.35
C ALA A 69 10.06 2.04 2.14
N LEU A 70 8.75 2.01 1.89
CA LEU A 70 8.18 1.35 0.71
C LEU A 70 8.58 2.07 -0.58
N ILE A 71 8.50 3.40 -0.59
CA ILE A 71 8.88 4.24 -1.73
C ILE A 71 10.38 4.10 -2.04
N ASP A 72 11.21 4.14 -1.01
CA ASP A 72 12.67 4.00 -1.16
C ASP A 72 13.07 2.59 -1.67
N ASN A 73 12.25 1.57 -1.40
CA ASN A 73 12.36 0.23 -2.00
C ASN A 73 11.78 0.13 -3.43
N GLY A 74 11.36 1.26 -4.00
CA GLY A 74 10.93 1.39 -5.38
C GLY A 74 9.44 1.19 -5.61
N ALA A 75 8.59 1.26 -4.57
CA ALA A 75 7.16 1.29 -4.76
C ALA A 75 6.72 2.62 -5.42
N ASP A 76 5.93 2.54 -6.48
CA ASP A 76 5.38 3.71 -7.19
C ASP A 76 3.86 3.90 -7.03
N VAL A 77 3.22 2.98 -6.29
CA VAL A 77 1.86 3.13 -5.79
C VAL A 77 1.78 2.57 -4.36
N VAL A 78 1.13 3.29 -3.45
CA VAL A 78 0.96 2.86 -2.05
C VAL A 78 -0.51 2.72 -1.64
N GLY A 79 -0.84 1.52 -1.16
CA GLY A 79 -2.07 1.17 -0.46
C GLY A 79 -1.94 1.30 1.06
N GLN A 80 -3.08 1.31 1.76
CA GLN A 80 -3.07 1.33 3.22
C GLN A 80 -4.25 0.59 3.85
N HIS A 81 -4.04 0.12 5.08
CA HIS A 81 -5.07 -0.29 6.03
C HIS A 81 -4.64 0.19 7.42
N VAL A 82 -4.66 1.51 7.57
CA VAL A 82 -4.48 2.30 8.80
C VAL A 82 -5.56 3.40 8.80
N ASP A 83 -5.83 4.01 9.93
CA ASP A 83 -6.94 4.93 10.18
C ASP A 83 -6.53 6.41 10.06
N SER A 84 -5.41 6.68 9.39
CA SER A 84 -4.91 8.03 9.14
C SER A 84 -4.62 8.25 7.65
N PRO A 85 -4.71 9.50 7.16
CA PRO A 85 -4.40 9.83 5.77
C PRO A 85 -2.89 9.88 5.47
N THR A 86 -2.04 9.61 6.46
CA THR A 86 -0.59 9.86 6.38
C THR A 86 0.09 9.17 5.19
N PRO A 87 -0.16 7.88 4.88
CA PRO A 87 0.42 7.25 3.69
C PRO A 87 0.08 7.97 2.38
N GLN A 88 -1.14 8.49 2.24
CA GLN A 88 -1.58 9.21 1.03
C GLN A 88 -0.91 10.58 0.92
N ILE A 89 -0.76 11.29 2.05
CA ILE A 89 -0.04 12.57 2.11
C ILE A 89 1.42 12.36 1.68
N VAL A 90 2.07 11.33 2.20
CA VAL A 90 3.45 10.99 1.86
C VAL A 90 3.60 10.57 0.39
N ALA A 91 2.64 9.82 -0.14
CA ALA A 91 2.61 9.47 -1.56
C ALA A 91 2.62 10.72 -2.44
N GLN A 92 1.76 11.70 -2.12
CA GLN A 92 1.68 12.98 -2.82
C GLN A 92 2.97 13.80 -2.69
N GLU A 93 3.54 13.92 -1.48
CA GLU A 93 4.82 14.61 -1.26
C GLU A 93 5.96 14.04 -2.10
N ARG A 94 5.95 12.72 -2.34
CA ARG A 94 6.96 12.00 -3.12
C ARG A 94 6.60 11.87 -4.60
N GLY A 95 5.46 12.42 -5.03
CA GLY A 95 5.03 12.40 -6.43
C GLY A 95 4.64 11.01 -6.95
N ILE A 96 4.26 10.09 -6.06
CA ILE A 96 3.76 8.76 -6.43
C ILE A 96 2.25 8.66 -6.19
N HIS A 97 1.61 7.62 -6.71
CA HIS A 97 0.17 7.43 -6.53
C HIS A 97 -0.14 6.78 -5.18
N GLY A 98 -1.26 7.20 -4.59
CA GLY A 98 -1.86 6.53 -3.45
C GLY A 98 -3.20 5.89 -3.85
N THR A 99 -3.53 4.76 -3.23
CA THR A 99 -4.81 4.07 -3.40
C THR A 99 -5.36 3.66 -2.05
N GLY A 100 -6.66 3.85 -1.79
CA GLY A 100 -7.28 3.56 -0.49
C GLY A 100 -8.80 3.50 -0.58
#